data_AF-A0A0A0DAJ2-F1
#
_entry.id   AF-A0A0A0DAJ2-F1
#
_cell.length_a   1.000
_cell.length_b   1.000
_cell.length_c   1.000
_cell.angle_alpha   90.00
_cell.angle_beta   90.00
_cell.angle_gamma   90.00
#
_symmetry.space_group_name_H-M   'P 1'
#
loop_
_entity.id
_entity.type
_entity.pdbx_description
1 polymer ?
#
loop_
_entity_poly.entity_id
_entity_poly.type
_entity_poly.pdbx_seq_one_letter_code
_entity_poly.pdbx_strand_id
1 'polypeptide(L)'
;MTGGFDPGLVDGFLAHHLAFRPVDATFMGIDGHDDQLPPAATGTEAAERTGLEALQERLAAQPEPSSPGDRLDLRLMRSEVAIARAGLDHRPRFLNPAWYTGEAAFAVIGLLL
;
A
#
# COMPACT_ATOMS: atom_id res chain seq x y z
N MET A 1 1.39 -18.61 -26.51
CA MET A 1 2.20 -18.06 -25.41
C MET A 1 1.24 -17.44 -24.42
N THR A 2 0.85 -18.18 -23.38
CA THR A 2 0.01 -17.65 -22.29
C THR A 2 0.89 -16.70 -21.49
N GLY A 3 0.83 -15.41 -21.79
CA GLY A 3 1.51 -14.38 -21.00
C GLY A 3 0.97 -14.42 -19.59
N GLY A 4 1.74 -15.02 -18.69
CA GLY A 4 1.45 -15.06 -17.26
C GLY A 4 1.66 -13.67 -16.68
N PHE A 5 0.79 -13.31 -15.76
CA PHE A 5 0.88 -12.12 -14.95
C PHE A 5 2.21 -12.10 -14.16
N ASP A 6 2.92 -10.97 -14.17
CA ASP A 6 4.27 -10.83 -13.57
C ASP A 6 4.19 -10.79 -12.03
N PRO A 7 4.69 -11.82 -11.31
CA PRO A 7 4.67 -11.82 -9.84
C PRO A 7 5.43 -10.64 -9.22
N GLY A 8 6.47 -10.12 -9.90
CA GLY A 8 7.23 -8.97 -9.43
C GLY A 8 6.43 -7.65 -9.39
N LEU A 9 5.27 -7.62 -10.03
CA LEU A 9 4.32 -6.51 -9.92
C LEU A 9 3.55 -6.56 -8.61
N VAL A 10 3.10 -7.75 -8.18
CA VAL A 10 2.42 -7.94 -6.89
C VAL A 10 3.39 -7.65 -5.76
N ASP A 11 4.60 -8.19 -5.84
CA ASP A 11 5.63 -7.94 -4.84
C ASP A 11 5.93 -6.44 -4.72
N GLY A 12 6.02 -5.75 -5.86
CA GLY A 12 6.21 -4.29 -5.88
C GLY A 12 5.04 -3.50 -5.30
N PHE A 13 3.81 -3.92 -5.57
CA PHE A 13 2.60 -3.32 -4.99
C PHE A 13 2.56 -3.53 -3.48
N LEU A 14 2.73 -4.78 -3.00
CA LEU A 14 2.72 -5.11 -1.59
C LEU A 14 3.86 -4.41 -0.84
N ALA A 15 5.08 -4.45 -1.36
CA ALA A 15 6.22 -3.77 -0.73
C ALA A 15 5.96 -2.27 -0.56
N HIS A 16 5.36 -1.61 -1.55
CA HIS A 16 4.98 -0.20 -1.42
C HIS A 16 3.86 0.00 -0.40
N HIS A 17 2.79 -0.82 -0.45
CA HIS A 17 1.68 -0.72 0.48
C HIS A 17 2.14 -0.84 1.93
N LEU A 18 2.92 -1.89 2.23
CA LEU A 18 3.37 -2.21 3.58
C LEU A 18 4.39 -1.19 4.10
N ALA A 19 5.19 -0.57 3.23
CA ALA A 19 6.12 0.49 3.64
C ALA A 19 5.42 1.73 4.23
N PHE A 20 4.18 2.02 3.81
CA PHE A 20 3.39 3.16 4.31
C PHE A 20 2.27 2.75 5.27
N ARG A 21 1.96 1.45 5.34
CA ARG A 21 0.89 0.87 6.17
C ARG A 21 1.37 -0.45 6.81
N PRO A 22 2.44 -0.44 7.62
CA PRO A 22 2.96 -1.67 8.24
C PRO A 22 1.97 -2.32 9.20
N VAL A 23 1.07 -1.55 9.82
CA VAL A 23 -0.02 -2.08 10.65
C VAL A 23 -0.94 -3.02 9.87
N ASP A 24 -1.18 -2.74 8.58
CA ASP A 24 -1.94 -3.66 7.71
C ASP A 24 -1.22 -5.01 7.58
N ALA A 25 0.12 -5.02 7.54
CA ALA A 25 0.93 -6.24 7.46
C ALA A 25 0.68 -7.14 8.67
N THR A 26 0.71 -6.59 9.88
CA THR A 26 0.35 -7.29 11.12
C THR A 26 -1.07 -7.87 11.04
N PHE A 27 -2.06 -7.08 10.60
CA PHE A 27 -3.44 -7.57 10.46
C PHE A 27 -3.63 -8.66 9.40
N MET A 28 -2.81 -8.62 8.35
CA MET A 28 -2.79 -9.66 7.30
C MET A 28 -2.00 -10.90 7.70
N GLY A 29 -1.30 -10.90 8.85
CA GLY A 29 -0.44 -12.00 9.29
C GLY A 29 0.88 -12.08 8.50
N ILE A 30 1.39 -10.95 8.02
CA ILE A 30 2.68 -10.85 7.35
C ILE A 30 3.76 -10.56 8.40
N ASP A 31 4.64 -11.54 8.62
CA ASP A 31 5.69 -11.47 9.63
C ASP A 31 6.65 -10.27 9.43
N GLY A 32 7.27 -9.82 10.53
CA GLY A 32 8.38 -8.86 10.50
C GLY A 32 7.98 -7.37 10.49
N HIS A 33 6.72 -7.06 10.78
CA HIS A 33 6.19 -5.69 10.79
C HIS A 33 5.54 -5.26 12.12
N ASP A 34 5.44 -6.16 13.10
CA ASP A 34 4.72 -5.91 14.36
C ASP A 34 5.32 -4.80 15.23
N ASP A 35 6.61 -4.52 15.03
CA ASP A 35 7.35 -3.44 15.69
C ASP A 35 7.34 -2.11 14.92
N GLN A 36 6.66 -2.06 13.77
CA GLN A 36 6.67 -0.90 12.89
C GLN A 36 5.39 -0.07 13.00
N LEU A 37 5.57 1.25 12.89
CA LEU A 37 4.48 2.21 12.73
C LEU A 37 4.57 2.90 11.38
N PRO A 38 3.44 3.39 10.84
CA PRO A 38 3.47 4.17 9.60
C PRO A 38 4.44 5.35 9.68
N PRO A 39 5.25 5.60 8.63
CA PRO A 39 6.20 6.69 8.64
C PRO A 39 5.49 8.05 8.76
N ALA A 40 6.02 8.92 9.61
CA ALA A 40 5.48 10.26 9.88
C ALA A 40 6.50 11.39 9.69
N ALA A 41 7.64 11.09 9.05
CA ALA A 41 8.68 12.08 8.82
C ALA A 41 8.28 13.11 7.75
N THR A 42 8.92 14.28 7.79
CA THR A 42 8.82 15.26 6.70
C THR A 42 9.22 14.60 5.38
N GLY A 43 8.39 14.80 4.34
CA GLY A 43 8.63 14.23 3.01
C GLY A 43 8.05 12.83 2.78
N THR A 44 7.48 12.18 3.81
CA THR A 44 6.84 10.86 3.63
C THR A 44 5.67 10.90 2.66
N GLU A 45 4.84 11.95 2.69
CA GLU A 45 3.73 12.09 1.72
C GLU A 45 4.23 12.16 0.28
N ALA A 46 5.28 12.95 0.03
CA ALA A 46 5.86 13.10 -1.29
C ALA A 46 6.46 11.77 -1.78
N ALA A 47 7.14 11.04 -0.88
CA ALA A 47 7.68 9.72 -1.19
C ALA A 47 6.58 8.70 -1.53
N GLU A 48 5.48 8.67 -0.76
CA GLU A 48 4.33 7.79 -1.08
C GLU A 48 3.73 8.16 -2.43
N ARG A 49 3.48 9.46 -2.67
CA ARG A 49 2.92 9.96 -3.92
C ARG A 49 3.75 9.54 -5.13
N THR A 50 5.07 9.74 -5.08
CA THR A 50 5.98 9.31 -6.16
C THR A 50 5.94 7.80 -6.38
N GLY A 51 5.88 7.00 -5.32
CA GLY A 51 5.77 5.54 -5.45
C GLY A 51 4.42 5.09 -6.04
N LEU A 52 3.32 5.71 -5.64
CA LEU A 52 1.99 5.45 -6.20
C LEU A 52 1.91 5.84 -7.68
N GLU A 53 2.51 6.96 -8.08
CA GLU A 53 2.61 7.37 -9.48
C GLU A 53 3.38 6.35 -10.32
N ALA A 54 4.54 5.90 -9.84
CA ALA A 54 5.32 4.85 -10.51
C ALA A 54 4.57 3.52 -10.62
N LEU A 55 3.84 3.11 -9.56
CA LEU A 55 3.00 1.91 -9.60
C LEU A 55 1.84 2.06 -10.59
N GLN A 56 1.18 3.21 -10.60
CA GLN A 56 0.08 3.50 -11.52
C GLN A 56 0.55 3.38 -12.98
N GLU A 57 1.71 3.93 -13.32
CA GLU A 57 2.31 3.82 -14.66
C GLU A 57 2.61 2.35 -15.02
N ARG A 58 3.25 1.60 -14.13
CA ARG A 58 3.56 0.18 -14.33
C ARG A 58 2.30 -0.68 -14.52
N LEU A 59 1.26 -0.42 -13.73
CA LEU A 59 -0.03 -1.13 -13.79
C LEU A 59 -0.81 -0.78 -15.06
N ALA A 60 -0.73 0.47 -15.53
CA ALA A 60 -1.36 0.90 -16.78
C ALA A 60 -0.70 0.25 -18.01
N ALA A 61 0.61 0.00 -17.95
CA ALA A 61 1.36 -0.67 -19.02
C ALA A 61 1.10 -2.18 -19.12
N GLN A 62 0.45 -2.79 -18.12
CA GLN A 62 0.19 -4.24 -18.15
C GLN A 62 -0.87 -4.60 -19.19
N PRO A 63 -0.59 -5.59 -20.07
CA PRO A 63 -1.62 -6.16 -20.94
C PRO A 63 -2.70 -6.85 -20.11
N GLU A 64 -3.90 -6.98 -20.67
CA GLU A 64 -5.00 -7.68 -20.01
C GLU A 64 -4.69 -9.19 -19.87
N PRO A 65 -4.71 -9.75 -18.64
CA PRO A 65 -4.44 -11.16 -18.44
C PRO A 65 -5.49 -12.10 -19.04
N SER A 66 -5.07 -13.30 -19.43
CA SER A 66 -5.96 -14.32 -19.99
C SER A 66 -6.80 -15.05 -18.94
N SER A 67 -6.28 -15.21 -17.72
CA SER A 67 -6.96 -15.83 -16.58
C SER A 67 -7.97 -14.87 -15.94
N PRO A 68 -9.19 -15.33 -15.58
CA PRO A 68 -10.12 -14.51 -14.81
C PRO A 68 -9.57 -14.04 -13.46
N GLY A 69 -8.75 -14.85 -12.78
CA GLY A 69 -8.14 -14.49 -11.50
C GLY A 69 -7.17 -13.32 -11.67
N ASP A 70 -6.21 -13.47 -12.57
CA ASP A 70 -5.20 -12.44 -12.86
C ASP A 70 -5.83 -11.13 -13.35
N ARG A 71 -6.95 -11.18 -14.09
CA ARG A 71 -7.72 -9.98 -14.45
C ARG A 71 -8.31 -9.29 -13.23
N LEU A 72 -8.82 -10.06 -12.28
CA LEU A 72 -9.35 -9.52 -11.04
C LEU A 72 -8.24 -8.87 -10.23
N ASP A 73 -7.10 -9.55 -10.06
CA ASP A 73 -5.94 -9.03 -9.32
C ASP A 73 -5.42 -7.72 -9.93
N LEU A 74 -5.27 -7.67 -11.26
CA LEU A 74 -4.85 -6.46 -11.96
C LEU A 74 -5.84 -5.30 -11.76
N ARG A 75 -7.14 -5.57 -11.79
CA ARG A 75 -8.17 -4.57 -11.54
C ARG A 75 -8.15 -4.08 -10.10
N LEU A 76 -8.00 -4.99 -9.13
CA LEU A 76 -7.92 -4.66 -7.72
C LEU A 76 -6.72 -3.76 -7.43
N MET A 77 -5.51 -4.11 -7.89
CA MET A 77 -4.34 -3.24 -7.68
C MET A 77 -4.49 -1.87 -8.34
N ARG A 78 -5.05 -1.79 -9.56
CA ARG A 78 -5.34 -0.51 -10.21
C ARG A 78 -6.29 0.35 -9.37
N SER A 79 -7.33 -0.26 -8.81
CA SER A 79 -8.29 0.42 -7.94
C SER A 79 -7.67 0.86 -6.62
N GLU A 80 -6.90 -0.01 -5.95
CA GLU A 80 -6.23 0.32 -4.69
C GLU A 80 -5.24 1.47 -4.87
N VAL A 81 -4.38 1.43 -5.90
CA VAL A 81 -3.44 2.54 -6.17
C VAL A 81 -4.17 3.86 -6.44
N ALA A 82 -5.27 3.82 -7.21
CA ALA A 82 -6.07 5.00 -7.49
C ALA A 82 -6.72 5.57 -6.21
N ILE A 83 -7.25 4.72 -5.33
CA ILE A 83 -7.86 5.11 -4.07
C ILE A 83 -6.80 5.66 -3.10
N ALA A 84 -5.65 5.00 -2.98
CA ALA A 84 -4.56 5.45 -2.12
C ALA A 84 -4.07 6.84 -2.54
N ARG A 85 -3.88 7.07 -3.84
CA ARG A 85 -3.47 8.37 -4.38
C ARG A 85 -4.52 9.45 -4.12
N ALA A 86 -5.79 9.15 -4.38
CA ALA A 86 -6.90 10.07 -4.07
C ALA A 86 -7.00 10.36 -2.56
N GLY A 87 -6.64 9.38 -1.71
CA GLY A 87 -6.57 9.52 -0.26
C GLY A 87 -5.57 10.58 0.19
N LEU A 88 -4.43 10.72 -0.49
CA LEU A 88 -3.44 11.75 -0.17
C LEU A 88 -4.00 13.17 -0.36
N ASP A 89 -4.88 13.36 -1.34
CA ASP A 89 -5.43 14.68 -1.67
C ASP A 89 -6.71 15.00 -0.87
N HIS A 90 -7.56 13.99 -0.66
CA HIS A 90 -8.89 14.20 -0.07
C HIS A 90 -8.99 13.82 1.41
N ARG A 91 -8.06 13.01 1.91
CA ARG A 91 -8.00 12.55 3.32
C ARG A 91 -6.56 12.60 3.83
N PRO A 92 -5.90 13.78 3.80
CA PRO A 92 -4.48 13.90 4.12
C PRO A 92 -4.22 13.49 5.58
N ARG A 93 -3.62 12.30 5.76
CA ARG A 93 -3.36 11.71 7.09
C ARG A 93 -2.57 12.64 8.01
N PHE A 94 -1.60 13.37 7.45
CA PHE A 94 -0.71 14.24 8.21
C PHE A 94 -1.39 15.50 8.74
N LEU A 95 -2.56 15.87 8.20
CA LEU A 95 -3.40 16.98 8.69
C LEU A 95 -4.52 16.49 9.62
N ASN A 96 -4.63 15.18 9.86
CA ASN A 96 -5.68 14.59 10.68
C ASN A 96 -5.14 14.18 12.06
N PRO A 97 -5.47 14.91 13.14
CA PRO A 97 -5.02 14.56 14.50
C PRO A 97 -5.44 13.15 14.94
N ALA A 98 -6.60 12.67 14.46
CA ALA A 98 -7.11 11.35 14.82
C ALA A 98 -6.23 10.21 14.29
N TRP A 99 -5.51 10.46 13.18
CA TRP A 99 -4.55 9.50 12.64
C TRP A 99 -3.43 9.24 13.64
N TYR A 100 -2.75 10.29 14.12
CA TYR A 100 -1.67 10.17 15.11
C TYR A 100 -2.10 9.49 16.41
N THR A 101 -3.32 9.78 16.89
CA THR A 101 -3.84 9.11 18.09
C THR A 101 -4.10 7.62 17.87
N GLY A 102 -4.53 7.24 16.66
CA GLY A 102 -4.68 5.84 16.27
C GLY A 102 -3.34 5.12 16.27
N GLU A 103 -2.32 5.70 15.64
CA GLU A 103 -0.98 5.10 15.60
C GLU A 103 -0.34 5.00 16.99
N ALA A 104 -0.55 5.99 17.86
CA ALA A 104 -0.09 5.94 19.25
C ALA A 104 -0.77 4.82 20.05
N ALA A 105 -2.06 4.55 19.82
CA ALA A 105 -2.74 3.44 20.45
C ALA A 105 -2.21 2.09 19.93
N PHE A 106 -1.96 1.96 18.63
CA PHE A 106 -1.36 0.77 18.05
C PHE A 106 0.06 0.51 18.58
N ALA A 107 0.86 1.55 18.78
CA ALA A 107 2.18 1.43 19.39
C ALA A 107 2.13 0.77 20.78
N VAL A 108 1.10 1.07 21.58
CA VAL A 108 0.91 0.44 22.90
C VAL A 108 0.45 -1.00 22.76
N ILE A 109 -0.46 -1.29 21.82
CA ILE A 109 -0.95 -2.66 21.57
C ILE A 109 0.21 -3.55 21.11
N GLY A 110 1.08 -3.05 20.23
CA GLY A 110 2.25 -3.79 19.74
C GLY A 110 3.24 -4.21 20.85
N LEU A 111 3.26 -3.53 22.00
CA LEU A 111 4.07 -3.96 23.16
C LEU A 111 3.50 -5.20 23.88
N LEU A 112 2.26 -5.59 23.57
CA LEU A 112 1.54 -6.69 24.22
C LEU A 112 1.40 -7.92 23.30
N LEU A 113 1.87 -7.84 22.06
CA LEU A 113 1.90 -8.92 21.07
C LEU A 113 3.29 -9.56 21.04
#